data_AF-A0A139XWD3-F1
#
_entry.id   AF-A0A139XWD3-F1
#
_cell.length_a   1.000
_cell.length_b   1.000
_cell.length_c   1.000
_cell.angle_alpha   90.00
_cell.angle_beta   90.00
_cell.angle_gamma   90.00
#
_symmetry.space_group_name_H-M   'P 1'
#
loop_
_entity.id
_entity.type
_entity.pdbx_description
1 polymer ?
#
loop_
_entity_poly.entity_id
_entity_poly.type
_entity_poly.pdbx_seq_one_letter_code
_entity_poly.pdbx_strand_id
1 'polypeptide(L)'
;MPHWQWHNQFVESYKTVAAVTGLTRFAESHCRYFSSEDWPFQAIRTAAAFNQMLPAISTRVRKPCGGAPVVAEQVNISQEIAKELAENAKAIASPGKGILAADESTGTIKKRFDSIGVENTEANRAAYRDLLFTSKGIGSYISGAILFEETLFQKSPSGTSMVQLLKNEGIIPGIKVDKGLATLPGTDDEKATLGLDGLAERCQEYYKAGARFAKWRAVLSIDPAKGKPTNLSITEVAHGLARYAAICQANRLVPIVEPEILTDGSHDITVCAEVTERVLAAVFKALNDHHVLLEGALLK
;
A
#
# COMPACT_ATOMS: atom_id res chain seq x y z
N MET A 1 -31.04 -2.96 8.05
CA MET A 1 -30.62 -4.31 8.49
C MET A 1 -29.90 -4.18 9.83
N PRO A 2 -30.15 -5.02 10.84
CA PRO A 2 -29.59 -4.78 12.17
C PRO A 2 -28.15 -5.31 12.30
N HIS A 3 -27.40 -4.64 13.18
CA HIS A 3 -25.95 -4.69 13.46
C HIS A 3 -25.33 -6.09 13.74
N TRP A 4 -26.14 -7.15 13.82
CA TRP A 4 -25.70 -8.52 14.11
C TRP A 4 -25.29 -9.30 12.86
N GLN A 5 -25.74 -8.93 11.67
CA GLN A 5 -25.37 -9.64 10.43
C GLN A 5 -23.91 -9.38 10.01
N TRP A 6 -23.33 -8.24 10.38
CA TRP A 6 -21.93 -7.89 10.09
C TRP A 6 -20.92 -8.67 10.92
N HIS A 7 -21.27 -8.98 12.17
CA HIS A 7 -20.40 -9.76 13.05
C HIS A 7 -20.22 -11.19 12.53
N ASN A 8 -21.28 -11.79 11.99
CA ASN A 8 -21.23 -13.14 11.43
C ASN A 8 -20.44 -13.20 10.11
N GLN A 9 -20.50 -12.18 9.24
CA GLN A 9 -19.70 -12.14 8.02
C GLN A 9 -18.20 -11.97 8.30
N PHE A 10 -17.85 -11.15 9.30
CA PHE A 10 -16.46 -10.98 9.72
C PHE A 10 -15.88 -12.26 10.32
N VAL A 11 -16.64 -12.96 11.16
CA VAL A 11 -16.24 -14.23 11.79
C VAL A 11 -16.10 -15.36 10.77
N GLU A 12 -16.98 -15.47 9.78
CA GLU A 12 -16.89 -16.48 8.71
C GLU A 12 -15.71 -16.24 7.76
N SER A 13 -15.40 -14.96 7.48
CA SER A 13 -14.23 -14.59 6.67
C SER A 13 -12.93 -14.94 7.38
N TYR A 14 -12.88 -14.76 8.71
CA TYR A 14 -11.72 -15.11 9.54
C TYR A 14 -11.50 -16.63 9.67
N LYS A 15 -12.59 -17.41 9.80
CA LYS A 15 -12.52 -18.89 9.83
C LYS A 15 -12.00 -19.47 8.51
N THR A 16 -12.34 -18.84 7.39
CA THR A 16 -11.88 -19.25 6.06
C THR A 16 -10.37 -19.06 5.92
N VAL A 17 -9.81 -17.99 6.49
CA VAL A 17 -8.36 -17.75 6.52
C VAL A 17 -7.63 -18.73 7.46
N ALA A 18 -8.21 -19.07 8.61
CA ALA A 18 -7.64 -20.03 9.56
C ALA A 18 -7.64 -21.48 9.05
N ALA A 19 -8.59 -21.86 8.19
CA ALA A 19 -8.65 -23.19 7.59
C ALA A 19 -7.57 -23.43 6.51
N VAL A 20 -7.03 -22.37 5.90
CA VAL A 20 -6.00 -22.44 4.85
C VAL A 20 -4.58 -22.55 5.44
N THR A 21 -4.38 -22.19 6.71
CA THR A 21 -3.05 -22.11 7.35
C THR A 21 -2.77 -23.21 8.39
N GLY A 22 -3.69 -24.16 8.60
CA GLY A 22 -3.44 -25.33 9.46
C GLY A 22 -3.31 -25.03 10.97
N LEU A 23 -3.80 -23.88 11.44
CA LEU A 23 -3.71 -23.45 12.85
C LEU A 23 -5.03 -23.60 13.60
N THR A 24 -5.64 -24.78 13.54
CA THR A 24 -6.97 -25.07 14.12
C THR A 24 -7.03 -25.08 15.65
N ARG A 25 -5.91 -24.89 16.38
CA ARG A 25 -5.90 -24.88 17.85
C ARG A 25 -5.84 -23.51 18.52
N PHE A 26 -5.81 -22.42 17.77
CA PHE A 26 -5.71 -21.08 18.36
C PHE A 26 -7.06 -20.35 18.52
N ALA A 27 -8.09 -20.77 17.78
CA ALA A 27 -9.40 -20.10 17.77
C ALA A 27 -10.26 -20.33 19.04
N GLU A 28 -9.92 -21.30 19.89
CA GLU A 28 -10.73 -21.63 21.09
C GLU A 28 -10.25 -20.95 22.38
N SER A 29 -9.05 -20.38 22.45
CA SER A 29 -8.47 -19.90 23.72
C SER A 29 -8.59 -18.39 24.00
N HIS A 30 -8.98 -17.55 23.03
CA HIS A 30 -8.90 -16.08 23.19
C HIS A 30 -10.24 -15.33 23.22
N CYS A 31 -11.38 -16.01 23.36
CA CYS A 31 -12.67 -15.35 23.55
C CYS A 31 -12.95 -14.89 25.00
N ARG A 32 -11.92 -14.75 25.86
CA ARG A 32 -12.08 -14.34 27.27
C ARG A 32 -11.04 -13.31 27.74
N TYR A 33 -10.78 -12.24 27.01
CA TYR A 33 -10.05 -11.09 27.57
C TYR A 33 -10.53 -9.78 26.97
N PHE A 34 -11.74 -9.37 27.35
CA PHE A 34 -12.16 -7.97 27.35
C PHE A 34 -13.13 -7.77 28.54
N SER A 35 -12.58 -7.75 29.75
CA SER A 35 -13.22 -7.09 30.90
C SER A 35 -12.44 -5.81 31.15
N SER A 36 -13.14 -4.68 31.07
CA SER A 36 -12.62 -3.35 31.31
C SER A 36 -12.37 -3.15 32.79
N GLU A 37 -11.17 -3.45 33.27
CA GLU A 37 -10.67 -2.99 34.56
C GLU A 37 -9.14 -3.09 34.51
N ASP A 38 -8.46 -1.99 34.82
CA ASP A 38 -7.01 -1.81 35.08
C ASP A 38 -6.23 -0.90 34.11
N TRP A 39 -6.31 0.42 34.34
CA TRP A 39 -5.13 1.29 34.31
C TRP A 39 -5.30 2.50 35.25
N PRO A 40 -4.26 2.90 36.03
CA PRO A 40 -4.43 3.86 37.12
C PRO A 40 -4.10 5.31 36.70
N PHE A 41 -4.97 6.24 37.07
CA PHE A 41 -4.60 7.63 37.35
C PHE A 41 -5.17 8.03 38.71
N GLN A 42 -4.29 8.06 39.72
CA GLN A 42 -4.53 8.83 40.94
C GLN A 42 -4.40 10.31 40.61
N ALA A 43 -5.50 11.06 40.61
CA ALA A 43 -5.48 12.47 41.00
C ALA A 43 -6.90 12.97 41.34
N ILE A 44 -6.98 13.64 42.50
CA ILE A 44 -8.05 14.55 42.93
C ILE A 44 -9.26 13.89 43.62
N ARG A 45 -9.04 13.63 44.92
CA ARG A 45 -10.07 13.70 45.96
C ARG A 45 -10.63 15.12 46.00
N THR A 46 -11.93 15.27 45.71
CA THR A 46 -12.98 15.89 46.55
C THR A 46 -14.16 16.31 45.66
N ALA A 47 -15.17 15.45 45.54
CA ALA A 47 -16.39 15.68 44.76
C ALA A 47 -17.38 16.69 45.40
N ALA A 48 -16.96 17.47 46.41
CA ALA A 48 -17.84 18.39 47.11
C ALA A 48 -17.83 19.82 46.53
N ALA A 49 -16.83 20.21 45.75
CA ALA A 49 -16.71 21.57 45.22
C ALA A 49 -17.33 21.76 43.81
N PHE A 50 -17.53 20.68 43.04
CA PHE A 50 -18.02 20.78 41.65
C PHE A 50 -19.56 20.93 41.56
N ASN A 51 -20.29 20.49 42.58
CA ASN A 51 -21.75 20.50 42.58
C ASN A 51 -22.40 21.86 42.94
N GLN A 52 -21.60 22.86 43.37
CA GLN A 52 -22.14 24.19 43.71
C GLN A 52 -22.06 25.20 42.55
N MET A 53 -21.48 24.85 41.41
CA MET A 53 -21.35 25.76 40.24
C MET A 53 -22.38 25.52 39.12
N LEU A 54 -23.25 24.52 39.25
CA LEU A 54 -24.16 24.10 38.18
C LEU A 54 -25.41 24.98 37.90
N PRO A 55 -25.87 25.94 38.73
CA PRO A 55 -27.05 26.73 38.35
C PRO A 55 -26.80 27.81 37.29
N ALA A 56 -25.55 28.11 36.88
CA ALA A 56 -25.25 29.25 36.02
C ALA A 56 -24.98 28.92 34.53
N ILE A 57 -24.96 27.65 34.13
CA ILE A 57 -24.69 27.24 32.73
C ILE A 57 -25.77 26.25 32.24
N SER A 58 -27.04 26.52 32.56
CA SER A 58 -28.16 25.64 32.19
C SER A 58 -29.29 26.35 31.43
N THR A 59 -28.96 27.28 30.51
CA THR A 59 -29.97 27.86 29.59
C THR A 59 -29.54 28.01 28.12
N ARG A 60 -28.44 27.39 27.67
CA ARG A 60 -28.15 27.26 26.22
C ARG A 60 -27.58 25.90 25.82
N VAL A 61 -28.27 24.81 26.17
CA VAL A 61 -28.12 23.58 25.40
C VAL A 61 -29.11 23.67 24.23
N ARG A 62 -28.60 24.01 23.05
CA ARG A 62 -29.37 23.80 21.81
C ARG A 62 -29.70 22.31 21.74
N LYS A 63 -30.97 21.98 21.44
CA LYS A 63 -31.40 20.60 21.13
C LYS A 63 -30.36 19.93 20.23
N PRO A 64 -29.95 18.68 20.48
CA PRO A 64 -29.25 17.90 19.48
C PRO A 64 -30.14 17.87 18.24
N CYS A 65 -29.66 18.39 17.12
CA CYS A 65 -30.36 18.25 15.85
C CYS A 65 -30.50 16.75 15.58
N GLY A 66 -31.72 16.22 15.67
CA GLY A 66 -32.05 14.84 15.34
C GLY A 66 -31.95 14.61 13.84
N GLY A 67 -30.73 14.53 13.32
CA GLY A 67 -30.43 13.98 12.01
C GLY A 67 -29.79 12.62 12.18
N ALA A 68 -30.28 11.61 11.47
CA ALA A 68 -29.50 10.41 11.23
C ALA A 68 -28.13 10.83 10.66
N PRO A 69 -27.03 10.12 10.97
CA PRO A 69 -25.76 10.38 10.30
C PRO A 69 -26.02 10.31 8.80
N VAL A 70 -25.80 11.43 8.10
CA VAL A 70 -25.88 11.49 6.65
C VAL A 70 -24.66 10.73 6.16
N VAL A 71 -24.82 9.42 5.95
CA VAL A 71 -23.81 8.63 5.25
C VAL A 71 -23.87 9.10 3.80
N ALA A 72 -22.83 9.81 3.36
CA ALA A 72 -22.71 10.19 1.96
C ALA A 72 -22.84 8.94 1.08
N GLU A 73 -23.57 9.06 -0.03
CA GLU A 73 -23.74 7.97 -0.99
C GLU A 73 -22.36 7.53 -1.49
N GLN A 74 -22.00 6.27 -1.23
CA GLN A 74 -20.71 5.72 -1.64
C GLN A 74 -20.67 5.61 -3.17
N VAL A 75 -19.82 6.42 -3.80
CA VAL A 75 -19.55 6.30 -5.23
C VAL A 75 -18.61 5.11 -5.44
N ASN A 76 -19.18 3.95 -5.70
CA ASN A 76 -18.43 2.74 -5.99
C ASN A 76 -17.76 2.84 -7.37
N ILE A 77 -16.57 2.23 -7.50
CA ILE A 77 -15.89 2.08 -8.79
C ILE A 77 -16.82 1.39 -9.80
N SER A 78 -16.79 1.83 -11.07
CA SER A 78 -17.67 1.24 -12.07
C SER A 78 -17.36 -0.26 -12.25
N GLN A 79 -18.39 -1.07 -12.52
CA GLN A 79 -18.22 -2.51 -12.68
C GLN A 79 -17.25 -2.87 -13.82
N GLU A 80 -17.20 -2.05 -14.87
CA GLU A 80 -16.24 -2.19 -15.97
C GLU A 80 -14.80 -2.03 -15.49
N ILE A 81 -14.50 -0.97 -14.73
CA ILE A 81 -13.16 -0.72 -14.22
C ILE A 81 -12.78 -1.78 -13.17
N ALA A 82 -13.70 -2.12 -12.27
CA ALA A 82 -13.49 -3.16 -11.26
C ALA A 82 -13.10 -4.50 -11.89
N LYS A 83 -13.81 -4.90 -12.96
CA LYS A 83 -13.53 -6.11 -13.71
C LYS A 83 -12.15 -6.08 -14.36
N GLU A 84 -11.81 -5.00 -15.06
CA GLU A 84 -10.48 -4.87 -15.69
C GLU A 84 -9.35 -4.96 -14.65
N LEU A 85 -9.49 -4.27 -13.52
CA LEU A 85 -8.48 -4.30 -12.46
C LEU A 85 -8.29 -5.71 -11.90
N ALA A 86 -9.39 -6.43 -11.62
CA ALA A 86 -9.34 -7.80 -11.12
C ALA A 86 -8.73 -8.79 -12.14
N GLU A 87 -9.07 -8.64 -13.43
CA GLU A 87 -8.50 -9.45 -14.50
C GLU A 87 -6.99 -9.22 -14.64
N ASN A 88 -6.56 -7.95 -14.63
CA ASN A 88 -5.14 -7.60 -14.69
C ASN A 88 -4.38 -8.07 -13.45
N ALA A 89 -4.91 -7.87 -12.24
CA ALA A 89 -4.28 -8.33 -11.00
C ALA A 89 -4.08 -9.85 -11.01
N LYS A 90 -5.08 -10.61 -11.45
CA LYS A 90 -5.00 -12.07 -11.61
C LYS A 90 -4.01 -12.51 -12.69
N ALA A 91 -3.94 -11.78 -13.81
CA ALA A 91 -2.96 -12.05 -14.86
C ALA A 91 -1.53 -11.82 -14.39
N ILE A 92 -1.30 -10.76 -13.61
CA ILE A 92 -0.01 -10.46 -12.97
C ILE A 92 0.34 -11.55 -11.94
N ALA A 93 -0.61 -11.97 -11.10
CA ALA A 93 -0.41 -13.03 -10.12
C ALA A 93 -0.64 -14.45 -10.69
N SER A 94 -0.29 -14.68 -11.96
CA SER A 94 -0.50 -15.98 -12.60
C SER A 94 0.43 -17.07 -12.03
N PRO A 95 -0.06 -18.31 -11.84
CA PRO A 95 0.75 -19.40 -11.28
C PRO A 95 2.05 -19.65 -12.07
N GLY A 96 3.16 -19.79 -11.35
CA GLY A 96 4.47 -20.04 -11.95
C GLY A 96 5.14 -18.82 -12.57
N LYS A 97 4.54 -17.63 -12.47
CA LYS A 97 5.12 -16.37 -12.94
C LYS A 97 5.33 -15.36 -11.81
N GLY A 98 6.15 -14.35 -12.07
CA GLY A 98 6.41 -13.23 -11.18
C GLY A 98 6.58 -11.90 -11.92
N ILE A 99 6.93 -10.85 -11.17
CA ILE A 99 7.16 -9.50 -11.69
C ILE A 99 8.67 -9.23 -11.79
N LEU A 100 9.11 -8.69 -12.92
CA LEU A 100 10.44 -8.11 -13.06
C LEU A 100 10.41 -6.64 -12.62
N ALA A 101 11.11 -6.29 -11.55
CA ALA A 101 11.27 -4.90 -11.11
C ALA A 101 12.46 -4.26 -11.84
N ALA A 102 12.19 -3.58 -12.96
CA ALA A 102 13.17 -2.85 -13.78
C ALA A 102 12.94 -1.32 -13.71
N ASP A 103 12.44 -0.85 -12.58
CA ASP A 103 12.01 0.52 -12.30
C ASP A 103 13.06 1.36 -11.58
N GLU A 104 14.34 1.01 -11.72
CA GLU A 104 15.41 1.80 -11.12
C GLU A 104 15.41 3.22 -11.69
N SER A 105 15.29 4.20 -10.79
CA SER A 105 15.49 5.62 -11.11
C SER A 105 16.90 5.87 -11.62
N THR A 106 17.13 7.01 -12.28
CA THR A 106 18.46 7.39 -12.82
C THR A 106 19.57 7.32 -11.78
N GLY A 107 19.29 7.71 -10.52
CA GLY A 107 20.25 7.60 -9.42
C GLY A 107 20.47 6.17 -8.92
N THR A 108 19.44 5.31 -8.98
CA THR A 108 19.54 3.90 -8.54
C THR A 108 20.27 3.06 -9.57
N ILE A 109 19.95 3.20 -10.86
CA ILE A 109 20.63 2.48 -11.94
C ILE A 109 22.10 2.92 -12.06
N LYS A 110 22.42 4.19 -11.75
CA LYS A 110 23.81 4.64 -11.64
C LYS A 110 24.62 3.76 -10.68
N LYS A 111 24.10 3.52 -9.47
CA LYS A 111 24.79 2.68 -8.47
C LYS A 111 25.01 1.24 -8.98
N ARG A 112 24.08 0.71 -9.79
CA ARG A 112 24.22 -0.62 -10.42
C ARG A 112 25.31 -0.60 -11.49
N PHE A 113 25.30 0.38 -12.39
CA PHE A 113 26.29 0.51 -13.45
C PHE A 113 27.70 0.81 -12.91
N ASP A 114 27.82 1.65 -11.88
CA ASP A 114 29.09 1.94 -11.23
C ASP A 114 29.74 0.65 -10.67
N SER A 115 28.94 -0.29 -10.17
CA SER A 115 29.44 -1.58 -9.63
C SER A 115 30.05 -2.51 -10.68
N ILE A 116 29.77 -2.28 -11.96
CA ILE A 116 30.30 -3.06 -13.09
C ILE A 116 31.11 -2.20 -14.07
N GLY A 117 31.45 -0.96 -13.70
CA GLY A 117 32.27 -0.07 -14.52
C GLY A 117 31.61 0.46 -15.80
N VAL A 118 30.27 0.58 -15.81
CA VAL A 118 29.50 1.12 -16.96
C VAL A 118 29.11 2.58 -16.69
N GLU A 119 29.21 3.44 -17.70
CA GLU A 119 28.76 4.83 -17.60
C GLU A 119 27.22 4.94 -17.64
N ASN A 120 26.63 5.79 -16.79
CA ASN A 120 25.18 6.01 -16.75
C ASN A 120 24.69 7.02 -17.82
N THR A 121 24.75 6.61 -19.08
CA THR A 121 24.15 7.34 -20.21
C THR A 121 22.75 6.83 -20.54
N GLU A 122 21.92 7.64 -21.20
CA GLU A 122 20.59 7.23 -21.65
C GLU A 122 20.67 6.02 -22.59
N ALA A 123 21.61 6.02 -23.53
CA ALA A 123 21.83 4.91 -24.47
C ALA A 123 22.18 3.59 -23.75
N ASN A 124 23.00 3.64 -22.69
CA ASN A 124 23.33 2.45 -21.90
C ASN A 124 22.12 1.95 -21.10
N ARG A 125 21.29 2.85 -20.57
CA ARG A 125 20.03 2.47 -19.91
C ARG A 125 19.05 1.84 -20.91
N ALA A 126 18.92 2.39 -22.11
CA ALA A 126 18.11 1.82 -23.18
C ALA A 126 18.61 0.43 -23.58
N ALA A 127 19.91 0.27 -23.84
CA ALA A 127 20.52 -1.01 -24.21
C ALA A 127 20.34 -2.07 -23.11
N TYR A 128 20.48 -1.70 -21.84
CA TYR A 128 20.26 -2.61 -20.72
C TYR A 128 18.78 -3.05 -20.62
N ARG A 129 17.83 -2.14 -20.74
CA ARG A 129 16.39 -2.47 -20.71
C ARG A 129 15.98 -3.28 -21.95
N ASP A 130 16.53 -2.98 -23.11
CA ASP A 130 16.37 -3.78 -24.33
C ASP A 130 16.87 -5.22 -24.13
N LEU A 131 18.06 -5.40 -23.54
CA LEU A 131 18.60 -6.73 -23.21
C LEU A 131 17.63 -7.53 -22.32
N LEU A 132 17.04 -6.89 -21.31
CA LEU A 132 16.05 -7.55 -20.44
C LEU A 132 14.79 -7.94 -21.22
N PHE A 133 14.21 -7.01 -22.00
CA PHE A 133 12.88 -7.19 -22.61
C PHE A 133 12.89 -7.96 -23.93
N THR A 134 14.06 -8.14 -24.55
CA THR A 134 14.24 -8.98 -25.75
C THR A 134 14.65 -10.43 -25.43
N SER A 135 14.76 -10.77 -24.14
CA SER A 135 15.06 -12.14 -23.69
C SER A 135 13.95 -13.10 -24.11
N LYS A 136 14.16 -13.85 -25.20
CA LYS A 136 13.14 -14.72 -25.80
C LYS A 136 12.60 -15.75 -24.81
N GLY A 137 11.28 -15.84 -24.70
CA GLY A 137 10.59 -16.79 -23.83
C GLY A 137 10.53 -16.39 -22.36
N ILE A 138 11.06 -15.22 -21.98
CA ILE A 138 11.01 -14.70 -20.61
C ILE A 138 9.56 -14.53 -20.12
N GLY A 139 8.62 -14.28 -21.03
CA GLY A 139 7.18 -14.21 -20.73
C GLY A 139 6.58 -15.50 -20.16
N SER A 140 7.28 -16.63 -20.23
CA SER A 140 6.88 -17.88 -19.57
C SER A 140 6.98 -17.79 -18.04
N TYR A 141 7.84 -16.91 -17.53
CA TYR A 141 8.14 -16.76 -16.09
C TYR A 141 7.82 -15.35 -15.57
N ILE A 142 7.74 -14.36 -16.45
CA ILE A 142 7.43 -12.98 -16.09
C ILE A 142 6.04 -12.63 -16.61
N SER A 143 5.16 -12.23 -15.70
CA SER A 143 3.80 -11.78 -16.01
C SER A 143 3.71 -10.26 -16.16
N GLY A 144 4.56 -9.52 -15.45
CA GLY A 144 4.62 -8.06 -15.51
C GLY A 144 6.03 -7.53 -15.32
N ALA A 145 6.30 -6.34 -15.86
CA ALA A 145 7.56 -5.63 -15.67
C ALA A 145 7.29 -4.20 -15.19
N ILE A 146 7.84 -3.85 -14.02
CA ILE A 146 7.75 -2.48 -13.49
C ILE A 146 8.81 -1.64 -14.19
N LEU A 147 8.39 -0.51 -14.76
CA LEU A 147 9.25 0.41 -15.49
C LEU A 147 9.45 1.71 -14.70
N PHE A 148 10.57 2.38 -14.99
CA PHE A 148 10.73 3.80 -14.69
C PHE A 148 10.12 4.64 -15.81
N GLU A 149 9.72 5.88 -15.52
CA GLU A 149 9.03 6.76 -16.48
C GLU A 149 9.83 6.95 -17.77
N GLU A 150 11.15 7.15 -17.68
CA GLU A 150 12.03 7.22 -18.86
C GLU A 150 11.80 6.02 -19.78
N THR A 151 11.86 4.80 -19.23
CA THR A 151 11.75 3.55 -19.98
C THR A 151 10.37 3.32 -20.58
N LEU A 152 9.29 3.76 -19.92
CA LEU A 152 7.93 3.63 -20.43
C LEU A 152 7.76 4.36 -21.78
N PHE A 153 8.44 5.50 -21.95
CA PHE A 153 8.43 6.30 -23.17
C PHE A 153 9.67 6.10 -24.07
N GLN A 154 10.59 5.23 -23.66
CA GLN A 154 11.86 4.98 -24.36
C GLN A 154 11.68 4.01 -25.54
N LYS A 155 12.61 4.12 -26.49
CA LYS A 155 12.80 3.15 -27.56
C LYS A 155 14.08 2.37 -27.33
N SER A 156 14.09 1.12 -27.75
CA SER A 156 15.30 0.30 -27.83
C SER A 156 16.30 0.88 -28.84
N PRO A 157 17.56 0.40 -28.82
CA PRO A 157 18.53 0.72 -29.87
C PRO A 157 18.06 0.34 -31.28
N SER A 158 17.13 -0.62 -31.42
CA SER A 158 16.50 -1.01 -32.69
C SER A 158 15.31 -0.13 -33.08
N GLY A 159 14.96 0.88 -32.29
CA GLY A 159 13.88 1.83 -32.54
C GLY A 159 12.48 1.34 -32.14
N THR A 160 12.35 0.13 -31.59
CA THR A 160 11.08 -0.42 -31.08
C THR A 160 10.77 0.15 -29.70
N SER A 161 9.52 0.45 -29.37
CA SER A 161 9.20 0.92 -28.01
C SER A 161 9.43 -0.18 -26.98
N MET A 162 9.94 0.16 -25.79
CA MET A 162 10.17 -0.82 -24.71
C MET A 162 8.88 -1.55 -24.31
N VAL A 163 7.76 -0.82 -24.31
CA VAL A 163 6.42 -1.37 -24.09
C VAL A 163 6.04 -2.42 -25.12
N GLN A 164 6.41 -2.24 -26.39
CA GLN A 164 6.10 -3.24 -27.43
C GLN A 164 6.94 -4.51 -27.27
N LEU A 165 8.19 -4.39 -26.82
CA LEU A 165 9.03 -5.56 -26.51
C LEU A 165 8.37 -6.44 -25.43
N LEU A 166 7.89 -5.83 -24.35
CA LEU A 166 7.14 -6.53 -23.30
C LEU A 166 5.87 -7.20 -23.84
N LYS A 167 5.08 -6.47 -24.64
CA LYS A 167 3.84 -7.00 -25.22
C LYS A 167 4.09 -8.20 -26.14
N ASN A 168 5.19 -8.21 -26.88
CA ASN A 168 5.56 -9.33 -27.76
C ASN A 168 5.83 -10.62 -26.97
N GLU A 169 6.29 -10.51 -25.73
CA GLU A 169 6.49 -11.64 -24.81
C GLU A 169 5.26 -11.89 -23.90
N GLY A 170 4.15 -11.17 -24.09
CA GLY A 170 2.95 -11.28 -23.25
C GLY A 170 3.13 -10.76 -21.82
N ILE A 171 4.07 -9.84 -21.61
CA ILE A 171 4.38 -9.23 -20.31
C ILE A 171 3.60 -7.94 -20.17
N ILE A 172 2.91 -7.78 -19.04
CA ILE A 172 2.13 -6.60 -18.72
C ILE A 172 3.08 -5.46 -18.31
N PRO A 173 3.03 -4.28 -18.95
CA PRO A 173 3.82 -3.14 -18.50
C PRO A 173 3.24 -2.52 -17.22
N GLY A 174 4.12 -2.22 -16.26
CA GLY A 174 3.79 -1.47 -15.05
C GLY A 174 4.69 -0.25 -14.88
N ILE A 175 4.33 0.65 -13.98
CA ILE A 175 5.02 1.94 -13.81
C ILE A 175 5.25 2.27 -12.34
N LYS A 176 6.47 2.69 -11.97
CA LYS A 176 6.74 3.32 -10.68
C LYS A 176 6.22 4.75 -10.69
N VAL A 177 5.34 5.10 -9.75
CA VAL A 177 4.68 6.42 -9.73
C VAL A 177 4.98 7.27 -8.50
N ASP A 178 5.65 6.70 -7.49
CA ASP A 178 6.17 7.46 -6.36
C ASP A 178 7.36 8.35 -6.78
N LYS A 179 7.47 9.51 -6.13
CA LYS A 179 8.53 10.51 -6.33
C LYS A 179 9.62 10.42 -5.26
N GLY A 180 9.81 9.24 -4.68
CA GLY A 180 10.84 8.97 -3.68
C GLY A 180 10.43 9.32 -2.25
N LEU A 181 11.42 9.31 -1.37
CA LEU A 181 11.25 9.40 0.08
C LEU A 181 11.69 10.77 0.59
N ALA A 182 10.98 11.28 1.59
CA ALA A 182 11.39 12.43 2.39
C ALA A 182 11.32 12.09 3.87
N THR A 183 12.16 12.74 4.67
CA THR A 183 12.12 12.57 6.13
C THR A 183 10.83 13.16 6.70
N LEU A 184 10.14 12.38 7.53
CA LEU A 184 8.92 12.77 8.22
C LEU A 184 9.29 13.69 9.40
N PRO A 185 8.92 14.97 9.40
CA PRO A 185 9.31 15.91 10.45
C PRO A 185 8.82 15.46 11.83
N GLY A 186 9.66 15.64 12.85
CA GLY A 186 9.35 15.22 14.23
C GLY A 186 9.61 13.74 14.50
N THR A 187 10.21 13.00 13.57
CA THR A 187 10.68 11.61 13.76
C THR A 187 12.21 11.53 13.69
N ASP A 188 12.79 10.41 14.16
CA ASP A 188 14.20 10.10 13.96
C ASP A 188 14.43 9.54 12.55
N ASP A 189 14.39 10.42 11.56
CA ASP A 189 14.67 10.11 10.16
C ASP A 189 13.77 9.02 9.51
N GLU A 190 12.56 8.80 10.05
CA GLU A 190 11.54 7.94 9.41
C GLU A 190 11.03 8.60 8.13
N LYS A 191 10.48 7.82 7.20
CA LYS A 191 10.25 8.28 5.82
C LYS A 191 8.75 8.41 5.50
N ALA A 192 8.40 9.50 4.85
CA ALA A 192 7.18 9.65 4.06
C ALA A 192 7.51 9.41 2.58
N THR A 193 6.54 8.93 1.81
CA THR A 193 6.69 8.75 0.36
C THR A 193 5.95 9.84 -0.38
N LEU A 194 6.60 10.49 -1.33
CA LEU A 194 6.03 11.60 -2.08
C LEU A 194 5.44 11.15 -3.41
N GLY A 195 4.54 11.95 -3.97
CA GLY A 195 4.06 11.77 -5.36
C GLY A 195 2.57 11.88 -5.59
N LEU A 196 1.75 12.16 -4.57
CA LEU A 196 0.29 12.25 -4.71
C LEU A 196 -0.13 13.45 -5.58
N ASP A 197 0.63 14.54 -5.54
CA ASP A 197 0.37 15.72 -6.37
C ASP A 197 0.50 15.38 -7.86
N GLY A 198 -0.59 15.62 -8.59
CA GLY A 198 -0.72 15.31 -10.02
C GLY A 198 -0.71 13.82 -10.36
N LEU A 199 -0.95 12.92 -9.38
CA LEU A 199 -0.86 11.48 -9.61
C LEU A 199 -1.95 10.98 -10.57
N ALA A 200 -3.17 11.51 -10.48
CA ALA A 200 -4.29 11.08 -11.32
C ALA A 200 -4.00 11.33 -12.82
N GLU A 201 -3.52 12.54 -13.13
CA GLU A 201 -3.15 12.94 -14.49
C GLU A 201 -2.04 12.04 -15.04
N ARG A 202 -1.00 11.79 -14.24
CA ARG A 202 0.08 10.86 -14.63
C ARG A 202 -0.44 9.44 -14.85
N CYS A 203 -1.32 8.92 -13.98
CA CYS A 203 -1.92 7.60 -14.18
C CYS A 203 -2.67 7.49 -15.51
N GLN A 204 -3.40 8.53 -15.92
CA GLN A 204 -4.08 8.56 -17.22
C GLN A 204 -3.09 8.54 -18.39
N GLU A 205 -1.99 9.29 -18.28
CA GLU A 205 -0.92 9.28 -19.28
C GLU A 205 -0.24 7.91 -19.38
N TYR A 206 0.09 7.29 -18.23
CA TYR A 206 0.72 5.98 -18.20
C TYR A 206 -0.20 4.87 -18.73
N TYR A 207 -1.49 4.93 -18.42
CA TYR A 207 -2.47 4.00 -18.97
C TYR A 207 -2.55 4.09 -20.50
N LYS A 208 -2.55 5.33 -21.06
CA LYS A 208 -2.48 5.58 -22.51
C LYS A 208 -1.17 5.07 -23.12
N ALA A 209 -0.05 5.20 -22.40
CA ALA A 209 1.26 4.69 -22.81
C ALA A 209 1.35 3.14 -22.78
N GLY A 210 0.41 2.47 -22.10
CA GLY A 210 0.27 1.01 -22.10
C GLY A 210 0.51 0.34 -20.75
N ALA A 211 0.78 1.10 -19.68
CA ALA A 211 0.86 0.55 -18.34
C ALA A 211 -0.53 0.05 -17.87
N ARG A 212 -0.56 -1.04 -17.11
CA ARG A 212 -1.79 -1.61 -16.52
C ARG A 212 -1.73 -1.81 -15.01
N PHE A 213 -0.55 -1.60 -14.44
CA PHE A 213 -0.37 -1.56 -13.00
C PHE A 213 0.65 -0.50 -12.62
N ALA A 214 0.59 -0.06 -11.37
CA ALA A 214 1.49 0.93 -10.81
C ALA A 214 2.22 0.34 -9.60
N LYS A 215 3.30 0.99 -9.19
CA LYS A 215 4.04 0.65 -7.96
C LYS A 215 4.31 1.90 -7.14
N TRP A 216 4.14 1.79 -5.83
CA TRP A 216 4.48 2.83 -4.87
C TRP A 216 5.19 2.22 -3.66
N ARG A 217 6.45 2.60 -3.46
CA ARG A 217 7.28 2.09 -2.38
C ARG A 217 7.29 3.02 -1.19
N ALA A 218 6.76 2.54 -0.05
CA ALA A 218 6.96 3.13 1.26
C ALA A 218 8.02 2.36 2.05
N VAL A 219 8.61 3.02 3.06
CA VAL A 219 9.70 2.45 3.85
C VAL A 219 9.46 2.66 5.34
N LEU A 220 9.64 1.59 6.10
CA LEU A 220 9.67 1.60 7.56
C LEU A 220 10.96 0.96 8.06
N SER A 221 11.38 1.32 9.27
CA SER A 221 12.58 0.76 9.90
C SER A 221 12.23 0.12 11.24
N ILE A 222 12.92 -0.96 11.60
CA ILE A 222 12.83 -1.58 12.92
C ILE A 222 14.02 -1.11 13.75
N ASP A 223 13.74 -0.43 14.86
CA ASP A 223 14.76 -0.05 15.85
C ASP A 223 14.09 -0.06 17.24
N PRO A 224 14.17 -1.18 17.97
CA PRO A 224 13.52 -1.32 19.28
C PRO A 224 14.03 -0.30 20.31
N ALA A 225 15.31 0.07 20.25
CA ALA A 225 15.90 1.02 21.18
C ALA A 225 15.33 2.43 20.99
N LYS A 226 14.87 2.75 19.78
CA LYS A 226 14.23 4.03 19.44
C LYS A 226 12.71 3.95 19.28
N GLY A 227 12.12 2.77 19.51
CA GLY A 227 10.69 2.55 19.35
C GLY A 227 10.18 2.67 17.90
N LYS A 228 11.00 2.30 16.91
CA LYS A 228 10.59 2.28 15.49
C LYS A 228 10.05 0.92 15.05
N PRO A 229 9.05 0.89 14.15
CA PRO A 229 8.41 2.04 13.53
C PRO A 229 7.43 2.74 14.48
N THR A 230 7.45 4.07 14.50
CA THR A 230 6.56 4.85 15.35
C THR A 230 5.13 4.84 14.81
N ASN A 231 4.15 5.14 15.67
CA ASN A 231 2.75 5.28 15.23
C ASN A 231 2.60 6.32 14.11
N LEU A 232 3.40 7.39 14.14
CA LEU A 232 3.37 8.44 13.12
C LEU A 232 3.87 7.90 11.76
N SER A 233 4.97 7.14 11.75
CA SER A 233 5.46 6.49 10.52
C SER A 233 4.45 5.49 9.95
N ILE A 234 3.88 4.62 10.79
CA ILE A 234 2.88 3.63 10.35
C ILE A 234 1.65 4.34 9.77
N THR A 235 1.16 5.38 10.44
CA THR A 235 -0.02 6.13 9.99
C THR A 235 0.22 6.82 8.66
N GLU A 236 1.37 7.49 8.50
CA GLU A 236 1.74 8.17 7.25
C GLU A 236 1.88 7.17 6.10
N VAL A 237 2.56 6.04 6.31
CA VAL A 237 2.74 5.00 5.29
C VAL A 237 1.39 4.41 4.87
N ALA A 238 0.55 4.02 5.83
CA ALA A 238 -0.76 3.45 5.54
C ALA A 238 -1.67 4.43 4.77
N HIS A 239 -1.71 5.70 5.20
CA HIS A 239 -2.48 6.74 4.53
C HIS A 239 -1.97 7.01 3.11
N GLY A 240 -0.66 7.19 2.94
CA GLY A 240 -0.04 7.45 1.64
C GLY A 240 -0.32 6.34 0.63
N LEU A 241 -0.14 5.08 1.04
CA LEU A 241 -0.42 3.90 0.21
C LEU A 241 -1.90 3.79 -0.16
N ALA A 242 -2.81 4.07 0.77
CA ALA A 242 -4.25 4.01 0.51
C ALA A 242 -4.73 5.09 -0.46
N ARG A 243 -4.24 6.32 -0.30
CA ARG A 243 -4.47 7.42 -1.26
C ARG A 243 -3.96 7.07 -2.65
N TYR A 244 -2.73 6.57 -2.74
CA TYR A 244 -2.12 6.12 -3.99
C TYR A 244 -2.95 5.04 -4.68
N ALA A 245 -3.34 4.00 -3.94
CA ALA A 245 -4.05 2.85 -4.48
C ALA A 245 -5.42 3.24 -5.04
N ALA A 246 -6.19 4.05 -4.30
CA ALA A 246 -7.48 4.55 -4.75
C ALA A 246 -7.35 5.40 -6.03
N ILE A 247 -6.34 6.29 -6.11
CA ILE A 247 -6.10 7.11 -7.31
C ILE A 247 -5.74 6.24 -8.52
N CYS A 248 -4.91 5.20 -8.33
CA CYS A 248 -4.55 4.27 -9.41
C CYS A 248 -5.78 3.53 -9.95
N GLN A 249 -6.62 2.99 -9.06
CA GLN A 249 -7.82 2.26 -9.47
C GLN A 249 -8.82 3.16 -10.19
N ALA A 250 -9.02 4.39 -9.71
CA ALA A 250 -9.85 5.39 -10.39
C ALA A 250 -9.37 5.70 -11.82
N ASN A 251 -8.08 5.48 -12.10
CA ASN A 251 -7.45 5.68 -13.40
C ASN A 251 -7.01 4.35 -14.06
N ARG A 252 -7.68 3.23 -13.72
CA ARG A 252 -7.56 1.91 -14.38
C ARG A 252 -6.17 1.26 -14.28
N LEU A 253 -5.41 1.55 -13.23
CA LEU A 253 -4.15 0.88 -12.92
C LEU A 253 -4.29 0.04 -11.64
N VAL A 254 -3.87 -1.23 -11.70
CA VAL A 254 -3.75 -2.09 -10.51
C VAL A 254 -2.63 -1.52 -9.61
N PRO A 255 -2.89 -1.14 -8.36
CA PRO A 255 -1.84 -0.67 -7.47
C PRO A 255 -1.09 -1.83 -6.81
N ILE A 256 0.24 -1.80 -6.90
CA ILE A 256 1.12 -2.58 -6.03
C ILE A 256 1.43 -1.73 -4.80
N VAL A 257 0.88 -2.16 -3.67
CA VAL A 257 1.05 -1.55 -2.34
C VAL A 257 2.29 -2.15 -1.69
N GLU A 258 3.36 -1.37 -1.53
CA GLU A 258 4.66 -1.84 -1.04
C GLU A 258 5.06 -1.12 0.28
N PRO A 259 4.62 -1.60 1.45
CA PRO A 259 5.07 -1.12 2.76
C PRO A 259 6.36 -1.84 3.19
N GLU A 260 7.49 -1.52 2.56
CA GLU A 260 8.75 -2.22 2.81
C GLU A 260 9.27 -1.94 4.23
N ILE A 261 9.36 -2.98 5.05
CA ILE A 261 10.01 -2.94 6.34
C ILE A 261 11.47 -3.36 6.15
N LEU A 262 12.40 -2.45 6.40
CA LEU A 262 13.82 -2.68 6.18
C LEU A 262 14.36 -3.74 7.16
N THR A 263 15.29 -4.55 6.65
CA THR A 263 16.00 -5.57 7.43
C THR A 263 17.19 -5.02 8.22
N ASP A 264 17.46 -3.72 8.13
CA ASP A 264 18.56 -3.08 8.84
C ASP A 264 18.45 -3.30 10.37
N GLY A 265 19.57 -3.60 11.01
CA GLY A 265 19.66 -3.82 12.45
C GLY A 265 19.98 -5.28 12.82
N SER A 266 19.74 -5.62 14.09
CA SER A 266 20.02 -6.94 14.68
C SER A 266 18.81 -7.52 15.42
N HIS A 267 17.60 -7.16 14.97
CA HIS A 267 16.35 -7.63 15.56
C HIS A 267 16.08 -9.09 15.17
N ASP A 268 15.39 -9.83 16.04
CA ASP A 268 15.03 -11.22 15.78
C ASP A 268 13.87 -11.33 14.76
N ILE A 269 13.73 -12.50 14.14
CA ILE A 269 12.63 -12.79 13.21
C ILE A 269 11.24 -12.62 13.87
N THR A 270 11.13 -12.89 15.16
CA THR A 270 9.88 -12.68 15.93
C THR A 270 9.50 -11.21 16.00
N VAL A 271 10.46 -10.31 16.22
CA VAL A 271 10.24 -8.86 16.20
C VAL A 271 9.82 -8.39 14.81
N CYS A 272 10.45 -8.92 13.76
CA CYS A 272 10.05 -8.62 12.38
C CYS A 272 8.60 -9.03 12.10
N ALA A 273 8.19 -10.22 12.56
CA ALA A 273 6.81 -10.69 12.43
C ALA A 273 5.80 -9.77 13.15
N GLU A 274 6.06 -9.41 14.41
CA GLU A 274 5.21 -8.50 15.19
C GLU A 274 5.05 -7.14 14.52
N VAL A 275 6.16 -6.55 14.05
CA VAL A 275 6.12 -5.26 13.35
C VAL A 275 5.38 -5.38 12.03
N THR A 276 5.62 -6.45 11.27
CA THR A 276 4.95 -6.67 9.98
C THR A 276 3.45 -6.84 10.14
N GLU A 277 2.99 -7.64 11.11
CA GLU A 277 1.57 -7.78 11.42
C GLU A 277 0.93 -6.44 11.77
N ARG A 278 1.59 -5.65 12.61
CA ARG A 278 1.11 -4.33 13.02
C ARG A 278 0.98 -3.36 11.83
N VAL A 279 1.99 -3.33 10.97
CA VAL A 279 2.04 -2.47 9.78
C VAL A 279 0.98 -2.90 8.78
N LEU A 280 0.89 -4.20 8.46
CA LEU A 280 -0.10 -4.71 7.51
C LEU A 280 -1.53 -4.49 8.00
N ALA A 281 -1.81 -4.68 9.30
CA ALA A 281 -3.13 -4.37 9.86
C ALA A 281 -3.53 -2.90 9.62
N ALA A 282 -2.59 -1.96 9.85
CA ALA A 282 -2.83 -0.54 9.59
C ALA A 282 -2.99 -0.23 8.09
N VAL A 283 -2.17 -0.83 7.23
CA VAL A 283 -2.25 -0.67 5.77
C VAL A 283 -3.59 -1.16 5.25
N PHE A 284 -4.00 -2.39 5.55
CA PHE A 284 -5.28 -2.93 5.07
C PHE A 284 -6.49 -2.18 5.63
N LYS A 285 -6.42 -1.69 6.87
CA LYS A 285 -7.44 -0.80 7.42
C LYS A 285 -7.55 0.51 6.60
N ALA A 286 -6.42 1.14 6.29
CA ALA A 286 -6.41 2.36 5.47
C ALA A 286 -6.90 2.08 4.03
N LEU A 287 -6.51 0.97 3.41
CA LEU A 287 -7.03 0.56 2.10
C LEU A 287 -8.56 0.46 2.11
N ASN A 288 -9.13 -0.14 3.16
CA ASN A 288 -10.58 -0.23 3.33
C ASN A 288 -11.25 1.14 3.53
N ASP A 289 -10.66 2.00 4.37
CA ASP A 289 -11.15 3.35 4.63
C ASP A 289 -11.16 4.22 3.36
N HIS A 290 -10.23 3.97 2.44
CA HIS A 290 -10.14 4.63 1.14
C HIS A 290 -10.88 3.89 0.00
N HIS A 291 -11.64 2.85 0.33
CA HIS A 291 -12.48 2.10 -0.60
C HIS A 291 -11.70 1.44 -1.74
N VAL A 292 -10.47 1.02 -1.47
CA VAL A 292 -9.64 0.27 -2.43
C VAL A 292 -10.24 -1.11 -2.64
N LEU A 293 -10.46 -1.47 -3.91
CA LEU A 293 -10.90 -2.81 -4.31
C LEU A 293 -9.73 -3.79 -4.17
N LEU A 294 -9.78 -4.69 -3.20
CA LEU A 294 -8.67 -5.61 -2.93
C LEU A 294 -8.45 -6.62 -4.07
N GLU A 295 -9.52 -7.05 -4.73
CA GLU A 295 -9.49 -7.95 -5.89
C GLU A 295 -8.71 -7.36 -7.08
N GLY A 296 -8.63 -6.03 -7.14
CA GLY A 296 -7.92 -5.27 -8.17
C GLY A 296 -6.63 -4.62 -7.68
N ALA A 297 -6.00 -5.16 -6.62
CA ALA A 297 -4.75 -4.66 -6.03
C ALA A 297 -3.78 -5.82 -5.74
N LEU A 298 -2.51 -5.49 -5.50
CA LEU A 298 -1.47 -6.44 -5.11
C LEU A 298 -0.67 -5.87 -3.92
N LEU A 299 -0.20 -6.76 -3.03
CA LEU A 299 0.72 -6.42 -1.94
C LEU A 299 2.13 -6.87 -2.32
N LYS A 300 3.14 -6.06 -2.00
CA LYS A 300 4.56 -6.40 -2.18
C LYS A 300 5.32 -6.25 -0.87
#